data_AF-A0A6A4V0F6-F1
#
_entry.id   AF-A0A6A4V0F6-F1
#
_cell.length_a   1.000
_cell.length_b   1.000
_cell.length_c   1.000
_cell.angle_alpha   90.00
_cell.angle_beta   90.00
_cell.angle_gamma   90.00
#
_symmetry.space_group_name_H-M   'P 1'
#
loop_
_entity.id
_entity.type
_entity.pdbx_description
1 polymer ?
#
loop_
_entity_poly.entity_id
_entity_poly.type
_entity_poly.pdbx_seq_one_letter_code
_entity_poly.pdbx_strand_id
1 'polypeptide(L)'
;MGDQCEHLLLTFLNRAITLLPSPFCARQGIVVKVITKDLGSKYFKQKGYIQEVLDKYRALVRLLDSGQKLKLDQQHLETVVPAVGRKVKIVNGAYRGSLAKLDAIKESKFCATLTIAEGPLKGRQLTAVAYEDFSKLYVDS
;
A
#
# COMPACT_ATOMS: atom_id res chain seq x y z
N MET A 1 -6.79 23.31 39.92
CA MET A 1 -6.03 24.56 39.71
C MET A 1 -4.60 24.14 39.52
N GLY A 2 -3.97 24.27 38.38
CA GLY A 2 -4.30 24.93 37.14
C GLY A 2 -3.02 24.84 36.32
N ASP A 3 -3.20 24.48 35.06
CA ASP A 3 -2.33 24.65 33.91
C ASP A 3 -1.01 25.39 34.15
N GLN A 4 0.11 24.80 33.70
CA GLN A 4 1.09 25.42 32.78
C GLN A 4 2.02 24.33 32.19
N CYS A 5 1.60 23.74 31.07
CA CYS A 5 2.48 23.03 30.14
C CYS A 5 2.12 23.46 28.72
N GLU A 6 2.34 24.74 28.43
CA GLU A 6 2.24 25.30 27.09
C GLU A 6 3.54 26.02 26.72
N HIS A 7 4.56 25.24 26.34
CA HIS A 7 5.62 25.76 25.48
C HIS A 7 6.44 24.63 24.84
N LEU A 8 5.93 24.11 23.73
CA LEU A 8 6.68 23.58 22.56
C LEU A 8 5.69 22.89 21.60
N LEU A 9 4.63 23.61 21.26
CA LEU A 9 3.85 23.35 20.06
C LEU A 9 4.53 24.09 18.90
N LEU A 10 4.72 23.37 17.78
CA LEU A 10 4.92 23.90 16.42
C LEU A 10 6.30 24.43 16.02
N THR A 11 7.34 23.59 15.92
CA THR A 11 8.36 23.76 14.83
C THR A 11 9.18 22.51 14.47
N PHE A 12 8.60 21.31 14.36
CA PHE A 12 9.29 20.20 13.66
C PHE A 12 8.36 19.41 12.73
N LEU A 13 7.40 20.12 12.14
CA LEU A 13 6.59 19.66 11.02
C LEU A 13 7.08 20.34 9.74
N ASN A 14 8.24 19.93 9.24
CA ASN A 14 8.58 19.89 7.81
C ASN A 14 10.07 19.57 7.63
N ARG A 15 10.36 18.66 6.69
CA ARG A 15 11.69 18.19 6.24
C ARG A 15 12.29 16.98 6.95
N ALA A 16 11.63 15.82 6.88
CA ALA A 16 12.33 14.52 6.87
C ALA A 16 11.50 13.33 6.37
N ILE A 17 10.47 13.52 5.54
CA ILE A 17 9.69 12.40 4.96
C ILE A 17 10.20 12.12 3.53
N THR A 18 11.49 11.85 3.38
CA THR A 18 12.08 11.30 2.14
C THR A 18 13.27 10.37 2.42
N LEU A 19 13.35 9.76 3.60
CA LEU A 19 14.47 8.88 3.95
C LEU A 19 13.94 7.60 4.57
N LEU A 20 13.83 6.57 3.72
CA LEU A 20 14.17 5.15 3.93
C LEU A 20 13.33 4.31 2.96
N PRO A 21 13.93 3.37 2.19
CA PRO A 21 13.16 2.37 1.46
C PRO A 21 12.27 1.65 2.46
N SER A 22 10.96 1.87 2.36
CA SER A 22 10.02 1.48 3.39
C SER A 22 9.99 -0.06 3.49
N PRO A 23 10.25 -0.66 4.67
CA PRO A 23 10.48 -2.11 4.78
C PRO A 23 9.23 -2.86 4.34
N PHE A 24 9.36 -3.87 3.48
CA PHE A 24 8.24 -4.53 2.81
C PHE A 24 7.15 -5.11 3.76
N CYS A 25 7.41 -5.22 5.08
CA CYS A 25 6.46 -5.67 6.11
C CYS A 25 5.04 -5.08 6.01
N ALA A 26 4.88 -3.79 5.69
CA ALA A 26 3.54 -3.20 5.59
C ALA A 26 2.72 -3.66 4.36
N ARG A 27 3.34 -4.40 3.42
CA ARG A 27 2.72 -4.90 2.18
C ARG A 27 2.10 -6.29 2.31
N GLN A 28 2.15 -6.95 3.47
CA GLN A 28 1.43 -8.22 3.67
C GLN A 28 -0.09 -8.04 3.50
N GLY A 29 -0.72 -9.03 2.88
CA GLY A 29 -2.18 -9.06 2.69
C GLY A 29 -2.68 -8.07 1.65
N ILE A 30 -1.84 -7.60 0.72
CA ILE A 30 -2.29 -6.82 -0.44
C ILE A 30 -2.21 -7.68 -1.70
N VAL A 31 -3.05 -7.35 -2.68
CA VAL A 31 -3.00 -7.91 -4.02
C VAL A 31 -1.95 -7.16 -4.83
N VAL A 32 -1.16 -7.88 -5.60
CA VAL A 32 -0.12 -7.38 -6.50
C VAL A 32 -0.24 -8.08 -7.85
N LYS A 33 0.33 -7.46 -8.88
CA LYS A 33 0.41 -8.02 -10.23
C LYS A 33 1.87 -8.28 -10.58
N VAL A 34 2.13 -9.45 -11.16
CA VAL A 34 3.46 -9.83 -11.61
C VAL A 34 3.74 -9.17 -12.96
N ILE A 35 4.85 -8.44 -13.07
CA ILE A 35 5.23 -7.71 -14.30
C ILE A 35 6.52 -8.23 -14.93
N THR A 36 7.25 -9.15 -14.28
CA THR A 36 8.42 -9.81 -14.89
C THR A 36 8.01 -10.84 -15.94
N LYS A 37 8.83 -10.97 -16.98
CA LYS A 37 8.77 -12.07 -17.98
C LYS A 37 9.80 -13.16 -17.72
N ASP A 38 10.71 -12.96 -16.77
CA ASP A 38 11.88 -13.82 -16.53
C ASP A 38 11.50 -15.20 -15.99
N LEU A 39 10.34 -15.30 -15.33
CA LEU A 39 9.78 -16.57 -14.85
C LEU A 39 8.93 -17.30 -15.92
N GLY A 40 8.88 -16.76 -17.14
CA GLY A 40 8.06 -17.24 -18.24
C GLY A 40 6.74 -16.50 -18.39
N SER A 41 6.19 -16.53 -19.61
CA SER A 41 4.95 -15.84 -19.98
C SER A 41 3.73 -16.29 -19.19
N LYS A 42 3.75 -17.50 -18.62
CA LYS A 42 2.66 -18.04 -17.78
C LYS A 42 2.34 -17.20 -16.54
N TYR A 43 3.33 -16.49 -15.99
CA TYR A 43 3.17 -15.69 -14.77
C TYR A 43 3.06 -14.19 -15.05
N PHE A 44 3.44 -13.77 -16.25
CA PHE A 44 3.34 -12.37 -16.63
C PHE A 44 1.87 -11.90 -16.59
N LYS A 45 1.63 -10.75 -15.95
CA LYS A 45 0.31 -10.14 -15.70
C LYS A 45 -0.63 -10.93 -14.77
N GLN A 46 -0.18 -12.03 -14.18
CA GLN A 46 -0.97 -12.75 -13.19
C GLN A 46 -1.10 -11.94 -11.89
N LYS A 47 -2.26 -12.05 -11.24
CA LYS A 47 -2.52 -11.42 -9.94
C LYS A 47 -2.25 -12.42 -8.83
N GLY A 48 -1.64 -11.94 -7.76
CA GLY A 48 -1.41 -12.68 -6.54
C GLY A 48 -1.57 -11.79 -5.32
N TYR A 49 -1.49 -12.37 -4.14
CA TYR A 49 -1.39 -11.61 -2.90
C TYR A 49 -0.06 -11.89 -2.21
N ILE A 50 0.43 -10.90 -1.48
CA ILE A 50 1.63 -11.06 -0.65
C ILE A 50 1.24 -11.85 0.60
N GLN A 51 1.63 -13.12 0.61
CA GLN A 51 1.42 -14.02 1.73
C GLN A 51 2.43 -13.71 2.85
N GLU A 52 3.70 -13.51 2.49
CA GLU A 52 4.77 -13.28 3.45
C GLU A 52 5.87 -12.36 2.88
N VAL A 53 6.54 -11.64 3.77
CA VAL A 53 7.72 -10.83 3.46
C VAL A 53 8.94 -11.63 3.88
N LEU A 54 9.81 -11.98 2.93
CA LEU A 54 10.97 -12.80 3.23
C LEU A 54 12.15 -11.95 3.73
N ASP A 55 12.33 -10.76 3.15
CA ASP A 55 13.33 -9.79 3.59
C ASP A 55 12.94 -8.35 3.18
N LYS A 56 13.91 -7.43 3.08
CA LYS A 56 13.65 -6.03 2.73
C LYS A 56 13.06 -5.84 1.32
N TYR A 57 13.35 -6.75 0.37
CA TYR A 57 13.03 -6.58 -1.05
C TYR A 57 12.22 -7.73 -1.64
N ARG A 58 12.25 -8.92 -1.01
CA ARG A 58 11.62 -10.14 -1.52
C ARG A 58 10.36 -10.51 -0.75
N ALA A 59 9.42 -11.06 -1.49
CA ALA A 59 8.10 -11.44 -1.04
C ALA A 59 7.73 -12.85 -1.50
N LEU A 60 7.01 -13.57 -0.66
CA LEU A 60 6.28 -14.77 -1.05
C LEU A 60 4.89 -14.35 -1.54
N VAL A 61 4.69 -14.43 -2.85
CA VAL A 61 3.42 -14.10 -3.51
C VAL A 61 2.68 -15.39 -3.82
N ARG A 62 1.42 -15.50 -3.41
CA ARG A 62 0.54 -16.58 -3.85
C ARG A 62 -0.38 -16.08 -4.96
N LEU A 63 -0.34 -16.73 -6.11
CA LEU A 63 -1.22 -16.40 -7.24
C LEU A 63 -2.68 -16.70 -6.89
N LEU A 64 -3.58 -15.80 -7.29
CA LEU A 64 -5.01 -15.95 -7.01
C LEU A 64 -5.63 -17.08 -7.83
N ASP A 65 -5.24 -17.20 -9.10
CA ASP A 65 -5.88 -18.15 -10.02
C ASP A 65 -5.35 -19.58 -9.85
N SER A 66 -4.03 -19.75 -9.74
CA SER A 66 -3.39 -21.08 -9.68
C SER A 66 -3.03 -21.54 -8.26
N GLY A 67 -3.09 -20.66 -7.26
CA GLY A 67 -2.63 -20.95 -5.90
C GLY A 67 -1.12 -21.16 -5.76
N GLN A 68 -0.35 -21.08 -6.84
CA GLN A 68 1.10 -21.28 -6.82
C GLN A 68 1.80 -20.17 -6.04
N LYS A 69 2.87 -20.55 -5.33
CA LYS A 69 3.70 -19.63 -4.55
C LYS A 69 4.96 -19.27 -5.33
N LEU A 70 5.22 -17.97 -5.47
CA LEU A 70 6.39 -17.42 -6.14
C LEU A 70 7.17 -16.54 -5.17
N LYS A 71 8.50 -16.66 -5.19
CA LYS A 71 9.39 -15.73 -4.49
C LYS A 71 9.79 -14.64 -5.47
N LEU A 72 9.34 -13.42 -5.23
CA LEU A 72 9.52 -12.28 -6.15
C LEU A 72 10.13 -11.09 -5.43
N ASP A 73 11.05 -10.43 -6.12
CA ASP A 73 11.55 -9.12 -5.73
C ASP A 73 10.52 -8.03 -6.01
N GLN A 74 10.50 -6.97 -5.22
CA GLN A 74 9.57 -5.85 -5.35
C GLN A 74 9.57 -5.21 -6.75
N GLN A 75 10.71 -5.20 -7.45
CA GLN A 75 10.80 -4.63 -8.81
C GLN A 75 9.99 -5.40 -9.86
N HIS A 76 9.63 -6.64 -9.55
CA HIS A 76 8.86 -7.52 -10.43
C HIS A 76 7.36 -7.48 -10.11
N LEU A 77 6.95 -6.62 -9.18
CA LEU A 77 5.58 -6.50 -8.68
C LEU A 77 5.04 -5.09 -8.91
N GLU A 78 3.76 -5.02 -9.24
CA GLU A 78 3.00 -3.77 -9.39
C GLU A 78 1.81 -3.81 -8.41
N THR A 79 1.48 -2.66 -7.81
CA THR A 79 0.27 -2.53 -6.99
C THR A 79 -0.99 -2.66 -7.85
N VAL A 80 -2.09 -3.10 -7.24
CA VAL A 80 -3.36 -3.28 -7.94
C VAL A 80 -4.37 -2.29 -7.38
N VAL A 81 -4.79 -1.34 -8.20
CA VAL A 81 -5.88 -0.41 -7.88
C VAL A 81 -7.23 -1.14 -8.06
N PRO A 82 -8.05 -1.28 -7.01
CA PRO A 82 -9.38 -1.88 -7.15
C PRO A 82 -10.40 -0.88 -7.73
N ALA A 83 -11.64 -1.32 -7.93
CA ALA A 83 -12.74 -0.42 -8.24
C ALA A 83 -12.98 0.59 -7.11
N VAL A 84 -13.48 1.77 -7.47
CA VAL A 84 -13.95 2.78 -6.53
C VAL A 84 -14.99 2.18 -5.57
N GLY A 85 -14.94 2.60 -4.32
CA GLY A 85 -15.78 2.11 -3.23
C GLY A 85 -15.20 0.92 -2.46
N ARG A 86 -14.11 0.30 -2.95
CA ARG A 86 -13.47 -0.86 -2.30
C ARG A 86 -12.41 -0.45 -1.27
N LYS A 87 -12.14 -1.36 -0.32
CA LYS A 87 -11.07 -1.22 0.66
C LYS A 87 -9.69 -1.44 0.01
N VAL A 88 -8.74 -0.62 0.40
CA VAL A 88 -7.32 -0.66 0.04
C VAL A 88 -6.47 -0.58 1.30
N LYS A 89 -5.20 -0.97 1.19
CA LYS A 89 -4.20 -0.77 2.22
C LYS A 89 -3.16 0.22 1.71
N ILE A 90 -2.82 1.19 2.56
CA ILE A 90 -1.75 2.14 2.28
C ILE A 90 -0.42 1.47 2.61
N VAL A 91 0.52 1.46 1.65
CA VAL A 91 1.78 0.70 1.76
C VAL A 91 3.01 1.59 1.91
N ASN A 92 2.86 2.90 1.74
CA ASN A 92 3.90 3.93 1.84
C ASN A 92 3.38 5.22 2.47
N GLY A 93 4.29 6.16 2.73
CA GLY A 93 3.97 7.49 3.29
C GLY A 93 3.56 7.47 4.77
N ALA A 94 3.06 8.61 5.24
CA ALA A 94 2.72 8.82 6.66
C ALA A 94 1.55 7.95 7.16
N TYR A 95 0.70 7.46 6.26
CA TYR A 95 -0.48 6.65 6.58
C TYR A 95 -0.26 5.15 6.35
N ARG A 96 0.99 4.73 6.15
CA ARG A 96 1.38 3.35 5.91
C ARG A 96 0.76 2.38 6.92
N GLY A 97 0.28 1.25 6.43
CA GLY A 97 -0.39 0.21 7.22
C GLY A 97 -1.88 0.48 7.45
N SER A 98 -2.35 1.72 7.26
CA SER A 98 -3.76 2.07 7.44
C SER A 98 -4.62 1.46 6.33
N LEU A 99 -5.83 1.04 6.71
CA LEU A 99 -6.87 0.67 5.78
C LEU A 99 -7.65 1.92 5.35
N ALA A 100 -7.92 2.02 4.06
CA ALA A 100 -8.66 3.12 3.47
C ALA A 100 -9.68 2.61 2.45
N LYS A 101 -10.65 3.46 2.12
CA LYS A 101 -11.60 3.26 1.03
C LYS A 101 -11.14 4.10 -0.15
N LEU A 102 -11.15 3.52 -1.34
CA LEU A 102 -10.88 4.25 -2.58
C LEU A 102 -12.14 5.03 -2.98
N ASP A 103 -12.08 6.35 -2.99
CA ASP A 103 -13.24 7.21 -3.29
C ASP A 103 -13.25 7.73 -4.72
N ALA A 104 -12.07 8.02 -5.28
CA ALA A 104 -11.95 8.49 -6.65
C ALA A 104 -10.58 8.17 -7.24
N ILE A 105 -10.53 8.03 -8.55
CA ILE A 105 -9.31 7.80 -9.34
C ILE A 105 -9.12 8.99 -10.27
N LYS A 106 -7.90 9.50 -10.38
CA LYS A 106 -7.50 10.57 -11.30
C LYS A 106 -6.38 10.06 -12.19
N GLU A 107 -6.77 9.36 -13.27
CA GLU A 107 -5.85 8.70 -14.19
C GLU A 107 -4.85 9.67 -14.83
N SER A 108 -5.29 10.88 -15.19
CA SER A 108 -4.41 11.91 -15.78
C SER A 108 -3.26 12.35 -14.87
N LYS A 109 -3.36 12.10 -13.56
CA LYS A 109 -2.35 12.46 -12.56
C LYS A 109 -1.79 11.24 -11.82
N PHE A 110 -2.14 10.03 -12.26
CA PHE A 110 -1.73 8.76 -11.63
C PHE A 110 -1.95 8.73 -10.11
N CYS A 111 -3.04 9.34 -9.64
CA CYS A 111 -3.33 9.48 -8.23
C CYS A 111 -4.79 9.22 -7.89
N ALA A 112 -5.07 9.02 -6.61
CA ALA A 112 -6.38 8.69 -6.09
C ALA A 112 -6.75 9.54 -4.87
N THR A 113 -8.05 9.60 -4.60
CA THR A 113 -8.59 10.08 -3.32
C THR A 113 -8.97 8.87 -2.49
N LEU A 114 -8.44 8.80 -1.27
CA LEU A 114 -8.71 7.73 -0.31
C LEU A 114 -9.31 8.32 0.96
N THR A 115 -10.20 7.60 1.63
CA THR A 115 -10.65 7.94 2.99
C THR A 115 -10.23 6.87 3.96
N ILE A 116 -9.55 7.24 5.05
CA ILE A 116 -9.13 6.30 6.10
C ILE A 116 -10.37 5.63 6.68
N ALA A 117 -10.38 4.29 6.64
CA ALA A 117 -11.54 3.49 7.02
C ALA A 117 -11.54 3.14 8.51
N GLU A 118 -10.37 3.09 9.15
CA GLU A 118 -10.17 2.49 10.47
C GLU A 118 -9.10 3.25 11.29
N GLY A 119 -9.11 3.06 12.61
CA GLY A 119 -8.16 3.70 13.53
C GLY A 119 -8.51 5.14 13.95
N PRO A 120 -7.61 5.83 14.67
CA PRO A 120 -7.87 7.16 15.23
C PRO A 120 -8.14 8.25 14.18
N LEU A 121 -7.64 8.04 12.96
CA LEU A 121 -7.78 8.98 11.84
C LEU A 121 -8.93 8.60 10.90
N LYS A 122 -9.83 7.71 11.33
CA LYS A 122 -11.00 7.28 10.53
C LYS A 122 -11.80 8.49 10.04
N GLY A 123 -12.20 8.44 8.77
CA GLY A 123 -12.92 9.53 8.09
C GLY A 123 -12.01 10.61 7.49
N ARG A 124 -10.70 10.60 7.77
CA ARG A 124 -9.76 11.53 7.15
C ARG A 124 -9.62 11.22 5.66
N GLN A 125 -9.84 12.23 4.82
CA GLN A 125 -9.62 12.14 3.38
C GLN A 125 -8.16 12.47 3.05
N LEU A 126 -7.57 11.64 2.19
CA LEU A 126 -6.26 11.80 1.59
C LEU A 126 -6.46 12.07 0.10
N THR A 127 -6.02 13.22 -0.37
CA THR A 127 -6.09 13.61 -1.78
C THR A 127 -4.74 13.40 -2.45
N ALA A 128 -4.76 13.10 -3.75
CA ALA A 128 -3.56 12.93 -4.57
C ALA A 128 -2.58 11.83 -4.09
N VAL A 129 -3.11 10.72 -3.58
CA VAL A 129 -2.30 9.55 -3.20
C VAL A 129 -1.86 8.81 -4.47
N ALA A 130 -0.56 8.59 -4.66
CA ALA A 130 -0.03 7.90 -5.84
C ALA A 130 -0.42 6.41 -5.85
N TYR A 131 -0.55 5.80 -7.03
CA TYR A 131 -0.92 4.38 -7.15
C TYR A 131 0.09 3.41 -6.54
N GLU A 132 1.36 3.81 -6.46
CA GLU A 132 2.41 3.02 -5.79
C GLU A 132 2.26 3.00 -4.26
N ASP A 133 1.51 3.94 -3.69
CA ASP A 133 1.39 4.12 -2.25
C ASP A 133 0.22 3.34 -1.63
N PHE A 134 -0.63 2.71 -2.44
CA PHE A 134 -1.71 1.87 -1.96
C PHE A 134 -1.96 0.67 -2.89
N SER A 135 -2.60 -0.35 -2.36
CA SER A 135 -3.04 -1.48 -3.18
C SER A 135 -4.32 -2.11 -2.63
N LYS A 136 -5.03 -2.85 -3.49
CA LYS A 136 -6.19 -3.65 -3.13
C LYS A 136 -5.86 -4.57 -1.96
N LEU A 137 -6.68 -4.53 -0.92
CA LEU A 137 -6.57 -5.44 0.21
C LEU A 137 -7.02 -6.85 -0.23
N TYR A 138 -6.23 -7.87 0.12
CA TYR A 138 -6.65 -9.26 -0.03
C TYR A 138 -7.61 -9.62 1.11
N VAL A 139 -8.75 -10.22 0.76
CA VAL A 139 -9.74 -10.72 1.70
C VAL A 139 -9.90 -12.20 1.37
N ASP A 140 -9.57 -13.07 2.33
CA ASP A 140 -9.86 -14.50 2.23
C ASP A 140 -11.39 -14.63 2.12
N SER A 141 -11.86 -15.19 1.00
CA SER A 141 -13.30 -15.29 0.68
C SER A 141 -13.87 -16.63 1.11
#